data_AF-A0A428RJR1-F1
#
_entry.id   AF-A0A428RJR1-F1
#
_cell.length_a   1.000
_cell.length_b   1.000
_cell.length_c   1.000
_cell.angle_alpha   90.00
_cell.angle_beta   90.00
_cell.angle_gamma   90.00
#
_symmetry.space_group_name_H-M   'P 1'
#
loop_
_entity.id
_entity.type
_entity.pdbx_description
1 polymer ?
#
loop_
_entity_poly.entity_id
_entity_poly.type
_entity_poly.pdbx_seq_one_letter_code
_entity_poly.pdbx_strand_id
1 'polypeptide(L)'
;MRVEVPPWAEKLRQKRHQKLMADVTLYAASLTSSTGKVFDRETIVVNSCPQHKSACVVPKASSGNSNQNGRGSKLSVVRGKERALLVSQQLMEKKAQAKGRDVLRLWSEKCTEFENSNDLVICYLKAQEFQRPRSPGSHPKVRPEVCLYLCHVLAKIWVHTCNNADEHSPEGLYLVSMMWNWLQAISRSGNCTPNIAKTAREMAVALSMSQLNIVENEPRRKLPFSVMPGLLKNVPKQVHDHRILQLEHGGPYMDRQFNSQPDARVSFEPDAWQRDVLDSIDANESLLVFAPTSAGKTFISFYVMKKILEESDDGVLVYVAPTKALVNQIAAEIEARFSKQYKNQQG
;
A
#
# COMPACT_ATOMS: atom_id res chain seq x y z
N MET A 1 12.61 44.25 33.11
CA MET A 1 13.99 43.86 33.47
C MET A 1 14.23 42.44 32.98
N ARG A 2 15.08 42.22 31.98
CA ARG A 2 15.56 40.85 31.66
C ARG A 2 16.60 40.51 32.73
N VAL A 3 16.33 39.46 33.50
CA VAL A 3 17.31 38.93 34.45
C VAL A 3 18.42 38.28 33.62
N GLU A 4 19.58 38.92 33.54
CA GLU A 4 20.75 38.34 32.86
C GLU A 4 21.19 37.10 33.62
N VAL A 5 21.18 35.96 32.93
CA VAL A 5 21.60 34.69 33.49
C VAL A 5 23.14 34.69 33.56
N PRO A 6 23.76 34.34 34.71
CA PRO A 6 25.21 34.30 34.81
C PRO A 6 25.84 33.35 33.77
N PRO A 7 26.99 33.71 33.14
CA PRO A 7 27.61 32.89 32.09
C PRO A 7 27.96 31.46 32.51
N TRP A 8 28.26 31.23 33.80
CA TRP A 8 28.54 29.90 34.34
C TRP A 8 27.29 29.01 34.38
N ALA A 9 26.11 29.60 34.60
CA ALA A 9 24.84 28.89 34.62
C ALA A 9 24.40 28.47 33.21
N GLU A 10 24.70 29.27 32.19
CA GLU A 10 24.55 28.88 30.78
C GLU A 10 25.47 27.72 30.40
N LYS A 11 26.76 27.75 30.78
CA LYS A 11 27.69 26.64 30.53
C LYS A 11 27.22 25.33 31.17
N LEU A 12 26.71 25.38 32.40
CA LEU A 12 26.12 24.20 33.06
C LEU A 12 24.89 23.68 32.32
N ARG A 13 24.01 24.58 31.87
CA ARG A 13 22.81 24.24 31.09
C ARG A 13 23.20 23.57 29.78
N GLN A 14 24.19 24.11 29.07
CA GLN A 14 24.74 23.53 27.83
C GLN A 14 25.33 22.13 28.08
N LYS A 15 26.15 21.94 29.12
CA LYS A 15 26.69 20.61 29.47
C LYS A 15 25.59 19.58 29.78
N ARG A 16 24.57 19.98 30.54
CA ARG A 16 23.42 19.09 30.85
C ARG A 16 22.63 18.76 29.59
N HIS A 17 22.41 19.75 28.71
CA HIS A 17 21.73 19.55 27.45
C HIS A 17 22.53 18.62 26.52
N GLN A 18 23.85 18.80 26.39
CA GLN A 18 24.72 17.92 25.62
C GLN A 18 24.65 16.47 26.12
N LYS A 19 24.69 16.26 27.45
CA LYS A 19 24.54 14.92 28.03
C LYS A 19 23.18 14.31 27.72
N LEU A 20 22.11 15.08 27.86
CA LEU A 20 20.75 14.64 27.54
C LEU A 20 20.63 14.26 26.05
N MET A 21 21.15 15.08 25.14
CA MET A 21 21.12 14.80 23.70
C MET A 21 21.95 13.57 23.33
N ALA A 22 23.09 13.34 24.01
CA ALA A 22 23.87 12.12 23.85
C ALA A 22 23.07 10.88 24.29
N ASP A 23 22.38 10.94 25.44
CA ASP A 23 21.53 9.84 25.93
C ASP A 23 20.36 9.56 24.96
N VAL A 24 19.71 10.61 24.44
CA VAL A 24 18.62 10.49 23.44
C VAL A 24 19.14 9.87 22.14
N THR A 25 20.31 10.29 21.67
CA THR A 25 20.92 9.75 20.43
C THR A 25 21.29 8.28 20.59
N LEU A 26 21.83 7.88 21.75
CA LEU A 26 22.12 6.48 22.08
C LEU A 26 20.83 5.65 22.14
N TYR A 27 19.77 6.20 22.72
CA TYR A 27 18.48 5.52 22.79
C TYR A 27 17.83 5.39 21.40
N ALA A 28 17.92 6.42 20.57
CA ALA A 28 17.48 6.39 19.18
C ALA A 28 18.21 5.29 18.40
N ALA A 29 19.54 5.17 18.58
CA ALA A 29 20.32 4.12 17.95
C ALA A 29 19.89 2.72 18.42
N SER A 30 19.59 2.53 19.72
CA SER A 30 19.18 1.21 20.22
C SER A 30 17.81 0.75 19.72
N LEU A 31 16.88 1.67 19.45
CA LEU A 31 15.58 1.37 18.87
C LEU A 31 15.64 0.93 17.39
N THR A 32 16.64 1.39 16.62
CA THR A 32 16.76 1.10 15.18
C THR A 32 17.72 -0.05 14.84
N SER A 33 18.51 -0.51 15.81
CA SER A 33 19.65 -1.42 15.60
C SER A 33 19.35 -2.88 15.22
N SER A 34 18.11 -3.23 14.86
CA SER A 34 17.87 -4.52 14.18
C SER A 34 18.35 -4.54 12.72
N THR A 35 18.74 -3.39 12.13
CA THR A 35 19.16 -3.30 10.72
C THR A 35 20.47 -2.53 10.43
N GLY A 36 21.20 -2.06 11.44
CA GLY A 36 22.57 -1.52 11.26
C GLY A 36 22.72 -0.32 10.31
N LYS A 37 21.65 0.42 10.00
CA LYS A 37 21.71 1.61 9.14
C LYS A 37 22.10 2.85 9.95
N VAL A 38 23.02 3.64 9.39
CA VAL A 38 23.24 5.06 9.76
C VAL A 38 21.90 5.80 9.65
N PHE A 39 21.60 6.70 10.58
CA PHE A 39 20.34 7.46 10.59
C PHE A 39 20.12 8.15 9.23
N ASP A 40 19.07 7.79 8.51
CA ASP A 40 18.63 8.51 7.32
C ASP A 40 17.69 9.63 7.76
N ARG A 41 18.28 10.68 8.37
CA ARG A 41 17.51 11.81 8.93
C ARG A 41 17.02 12.71 7.82
N GLU A 42 15.72 12.97 7.79
CA GLU A 42 15.15 13.99 6.94
C GLU A 42 15.57 15.38 7.44
N THR A 43 16.27 16.14 6.60
CA THR A 43 16.70 17.50 6.94
C THR A 43 15.57 18.48 6.69
N ILE A 44 15.04 19.06 7.76
CA ILE A 44 14.02 20.10 7.76
C ILE A 44 14.71 21.47 7.62
N VAL A 45 14.28 22.25 6.64
CA VAL A 45 14.68 23.63 6.40
C VAL A 45 13.43 24.49 6.39
N VAL A 46 13.47 25.69 6.98
CA VAL A 46 12.32 26.60 6.97
C VAL A 46 12.04 27.09 5.55
N ASN A 47 10.84 26.79 5.07
CA ASN A 47 10.34 27.17 3.76
C ASN A 47 10.19 28.69 3.68
N SER A 48 11.11 29.38 2.99
CA SER A 48 11.00 30.82 2.70
C SER A 48 10.12 31.09 1.47
N CYS A 49 8.92 30.51 1.41
CA CYS A 49 7.95 30.82 0.37
C CYS A 49 6.62 31.29 0.99
N PRO A 50 6.02 32.39 0.50
CA PRO A 50 4.78 32.93 1.06
C PRO A 50 3.64 31.94 0.86
N GLN A 51 2.74 31.90 1.84
CA GLN A 51 1.44 31.24 1.81
C GLN A 51 0.79 31.29 0.42
N HIS A 52 0.26 30.13 0.01
CA HIS A 52 -0.57 29.93 -1.18
C HIS A 52 -1.59 31.08 -1.37
N LYS A 53 -1.23 32.04 -2.23
CA LYS A 53 -2.20 32.81 -3.01
C LYS A 53 -2.24 32.17 -4.38
N SER A 54 -3.33 31.48 -4.66
CA SER A 54 -3.72 31.03 -5.99
C SER A 54 -3.73 32.24 -6.94
N ALA A 55 -2.66 32.40 -7.71
CA ALA A 55 -2.61 33.35 -8.81
C ALA A 55 -2.28 32.57 -10.08
N CYS A 56 -3.33 32.33 -10.86
CA CYS A 56 -3.25 31.88 -12.23
C CYS A 56 -2.35 32.86 -13.02
N VAL A 57 -1.16 32.44 -13.41
CA VAL A 57 -0.29 33.23 -14.29
C VAL A 57 -0.67 32.93 -15.73
N VAL A 58 -1.49 33.81 -16.29
CA VAL A 58 -1.67 34.00 -17.73
C VAL A 58 -0.35 34.55 -18.31
N PRO A 59 0.23 33.96 -19.37
CA PRO A 59 1.40 34.57 -20.02
C PRO A 59 0.98 35.84 -20.77
N LYS A 60 1.45 37.00 -20.29
CA LYS A 60 1.40 38.28 -21.00
C LYS A 60 2.37 38.25 -22.18
N ALA A 61 1.86 38.56 -23.35
CA ALA A 61 2.64 38.82 -24.56
C ALA A 61 3.52 40.06 -24.37
N SER A 62 4.82 39.94 -24.67
CA SER A 62 5.71 41.07 -24.92
C SER A 62 6.04 41.13 -26.42
N SER A 63 5.62 42.22 -27.04
CA SER A 63 6.06 42.65 -28.37
C SER A 63 7.57 42.88 -28.37
N GLY A 64 8.24 42.35 -29.40
CA GLY A 64 9.63 42.61 -29.73
C GLY A 64 9.88 42.32 -31.22
N ASN A 65 9.96 43.42 -31.98
CA ASN A 65 10.17 43.60 -33.42
C ASN A 65 10.64 42.44 -34.32
N SER A 66 9.94 42.37 -35.45
CA SER A 66 10.27 41.72 -36.71
C SER A 66 11.57 42.24 -37.33
N ASN A 67 12.42 41.32 -37.81
CA ASN A 67 12.75 41.29 -39.24
C ASN A 67 13.36 39.96 -39.74
N GLN A 68 12.81 39.52 -40.88
CA GLN A 68 13.40 38.70 -41.96
C GLN A 68 13.44 37.16 -41.86
N ASN A 69 12.56 36.60 -42.70
CA ASN A 69 12.76 35.51 -43.66
C ASN A 69 13.06 34.08 -43.16
N GLY A 70 12.01 33.26 -43.19
CA GLY A 70 12.10 31.79 -43.20
C GLY A 70 10.71 31.14 -43.26
N ARG A 71 10.07 31.16 -44.43
CA ARG A 71 8.83 30.39 -44.68
C ARG A 71 9.17 28.89 -44.66
N GLY A 72 8.63 28.15 -43.68
CA GLY A 72 8.47 26.69 -43.76
C GLY A 72 8.65 25.92 -42.45
N SER A 73 7.61 25.15 -42.08
CA SER A 73 7.67 23.90 -41.27
C SER A 73 7.33 23.87 -39.77
N LYS A 74 6.82 24.91 -39.10
CA LYS A 74 6.40 24.75 -37.68
C LYS A 74 5.14 23.88 -37.47
N LEU A 75 4.24 23.78 -38.45
CA LEU A 75 3.03 22.95 -38.39
C LEU A 75 3.28 21.45 -38.62
N SER A 76 4.34 21.07 -39.36
CA SER A 76 4.65 19.65 -39.60
C SER A 76 5.41 19.01 -38.43
N VAL A 77 6.22 19.78 -37.71
CA VAL A 77 7.04 19.29 -36.58
C VAL A 77 6.18 18.92 -35.37
N VAL A 78 5.14 19.70 -35.04
CA VAL A 78 4.19 19.38 -33.95
C VAL A 78 3.41 18.09 -34.28
N ARG A 79 2.95 17.96 -35.53
CA ARG A 79 2.24 16.77 -36.03
C ARG A 79 3.15 15.53 -36.07
N GLY A 80 4.45 15.71 -36.29
CA GLY A 80 5.46 14.65 -36.25
C GLY A 80 5.71 14.11 -34.84
N LYS A 81 5.78 15.00 -33.83
CA LYS A 81 5.93 14.62 -32.42
C LYS A 81 4.72 13.85 -31.89
N GLU A 82 3.51 14.30 -32.22
CA GLU A 82 2.27 13.59 -31.87
C GLU A 82 2.18 12.22 -32.53
N ARG A 83 2.53 12.11 -33.83
CA ARG A 83 2.60 10.82 -34.53
C ARG A 83 3.65 9.89 -33.93
N ALA A 84 4.83 10.39 -33.56
CA ALA A 84 5.86 9.60 -32.92
C ALA A 84 5.44 9.09 -31.52
N LEU A 85 4.73 9.92 -30.75
CA LEU A 85 4.14 9.52 -29.46
C LEU A 85 3.08 8.43 -29.66
N LEU A 86 2.18 8.57 -30.64
CA LEU A 86 1.17 7.55 -30.95
C LEU A 86 1.80 6.24 -31.41
N VAL A 87 2.81 6.27 -32.28
CA VAL A 87 3.53 5.07 -32.73
C VAL A 87 4.26 4.41 -31.55
N SER A 88 4.87 5.20 -30.67
CA SER A 88 5.51 4.68 -29.45
C SER A 88 4.50 4.02 -28.52
N GLN A 89 3.35 4.66 -28.28
CA GLN A 89 2.26 4.09 -27.47
C GLN A 89 1.75 2.77 -28.07
N GLN A 90 1.50 2.72 -29.38
CA GLN A 90 1.07 1.49 -30.07
C GLN A 90 2.12 0.37 -29.97
N LEU A 91 3.42 0.70 -30.07
CA LEU A 91 4.49 -0.28 -29.94
C LEU A 91 4.58 -0.81 -28.50
N MET A 92 4.45 0.07 -27.51
CA MET A 92 4.42 -0.30 -26.09
C MET A 92 3.21 -1.18 -25.78
N GLU A 93 2.04 -0.87 -26.33
CA GLU A 93 0.83 -1.67 -26.19
C GLU A 93 0.99 -3.05 -26.83
N LYS A 94 1.50 -3.14 -28.07
CA LYS A 94 1.79 -4.41 -28.73
C LYS A 94 2.78 -5.27 -27.93
N LYS A 95 3.82 -4.65 -27.35
CA LYS A 95 4.77 -5.35 -26.45
C LYS A 95 4.08 -5.83 -25.17
N ALA A 96 3.23 -5.02 -24.55
CA ALA A 96 2.47 -5.41 -23.36
C ALA A 96 1.50 -6.57 -23.65
N GLN A 97 0.83 -6.54 -24.81
CA GLN A 97 -0.03 -7.63 -25.27
C GLN A 97 0.75 -8.91 -25.55
N ALA A 98 1.94 -8.82 -26.16
CA ALA A 98 2.82 -9.97 -26.39
C ALA A 98 3.26 -10.61 -25.06
N LYS A 99 3.76 -9.81 -24.11
CA LYS A 99 4.11 -10.28 -22.76
C LYS A 99 2.93 -10.96 -22.07
N GLY A 100 1.74 -10.37 -22.17
CA GLY A 100 0.52 -10.96 -21.63
C GLY A 100 0.22 -12.35 -22.20
N ARG A 101 0.38 -12.54 -23.51
CA ARG A 101 0.20 -13.85 -24.17
C ARG A 101 1.26 -14.86 -23.75
N ASP A 102 2.52 -14.45 -23.66
CA ASP A 102 3.61 -15.33 -23.21
C ASP A 102 3.38 -15.83 -21.78
N VAL A 103 2.95 -14.95 -20.88
CA VAL A 103 2.63 -15.31 -19.50
C VAL A 103 1.44 -16.27 -19.42
N LEU A 104 0.39 -16.07 -20.23
CA LEU A 104 -0.75 -16.98 -20.30
C LEU A 104 -0.35 -18.37 -20.81
N ARG A 105 0.55 -18.45 -21.81
CA ARG A 105 1.09 -19.72 -22.31
C ARG A 105 1.88 -20.43 -21.21
N LEU A 106 2.80 -19.71 -20.55
CA LEU A 106 3.59 -20.25 -19.44
C LEU A 106 2.69 -20.78 -18.31
N TRP A 107 1.62 -20.06 -18.01
CA TRP A 107 0.65 -20.51 -17.00
C TRP A 107 -0.08 -21.79 -17.41
N SER A 108 -0.50 -21.90 -18.67
CA SER A 108 -1.11 -23.12 -19.19
C SER A 108 -0.17 -24.33 -19.07
N GLU A 109 1.12 -24.16 -19.39
CA GLU A 109 2.13 -25.20 -19.22
C GLU A 109 2.28 -25.60 -17.74
N LYS A 110 2.30 -24.61 -16.84
CA LYS A 110 2.36 -24.86 -15.39
C LYS A 110 1.13 -25.59 -14.87
N CYS A 111 -0.08 -25.25 -15.32
CA CYS A 111 -1.29 -26.00 -14.98
C CYS A 111 -1.16 -27.47 -15.39
N THR A 112 -0.66 -27.77 -16.59
CA THR A 112 -0.46 -29.17 -17.01
C THR A 112 0.60 -29.89 -16.17
N GLU A 113 1.67 -29.22 -15.77
CA GLU A 113 2.68 -29.78 -14.85
C GLU A 113 2.06 -30.11 -13.48
N PHE A 114 1.22 -29.21 -12.96
CA PHE A 114 0.60 -29.38 -11.65
C PHE A 114 -0.49 -30.45 -11.67
N GLU A 115 -1.29 -30.56 -12.72
CA GLU A 115 -2.31 -31.60 -12.84
C GLU A 115 -1.71 -33.02 -12.93
N ASN A 116 -0.47 -33.14 -13.40
CA ASN A 116 0.28 -34.41 -13.40
C ASN A 116 0.86 -34.79 -12.02
N SER A 117 0.86 -33.87 -11.05
CA SER A 117 1.39 -34.11 -9.71
C SER A 117 0.30 -34.66 -8.80
N ASN A 118 0.56 -35.77 -8.10
CA ASN A 118 -0.41 -36.41 -7.20
C ASN A 118 -0.61 -35.66 -5.86
N ASP A 119 0.35 -34.82 -5.47
CA ASP A 119 0.32 -34.09 -4.20
C ASP A 119 -0.34 -32.71 -4.35
N LEU A 120 -1.55 -32.57 -3.81
CA LEU A 120 -2.34 -31.34 -3.86
C LEU A 120 -1.69 -30.17 -3.09
N VAL A 121 -0.97 -30.47 -2.00
CA VAL A 121 -0.31 -29.43 -1.19
C VAL A 121 0.87 -28.86 -1.97
N ILE A 122 1.67 -29.72 -2.63
CA ILE A 122 2.75 -29.27 -3.52
C ILE A 122 2.18 -28.44 -4.68
N CYS A 123 1.07 -28.87 -5.28
CA CYS A 123 0.39 -28.09 -6.33
C CYS A 123 -0.02 -26.70 -5.85
N TYR A 124 -0.56 -26.60 -4.64
CA TYR A 124 -0.93 -25.32 -4.04
C TYR A 124 0.30 -24.42 -3.84
N LEU A 125 1.38 -24.96 -3.25
CA LEU A 125 2.60 -24.20 -2.98
C LEU A 125 3.29 -23.71 -4.27
N LYS A 126 3.35 -24.55 -5.30
CA LYS A 126 3.91 -24.16 -6.61
C LYS A 126 3.07 -23.06 -7.28
N ALA A 127 1.74 -23.14 -7.22
CA ALA A 127 0.86 -22.11 -7.75
C ALA A 127 0.97 -20.78 -6.95
N GLN A 128 1.11 -20.87 -5.62
CA GLN A 128 1.31 -19.71 -4.77
C GLN A 128 2.67 -19.04 -5.04
N GLU A 129 3.73 -19.82 -5.26
CA GLU A 129 5.04 -19.32 -5.66
C GLU A 129 4.99 -18.62 -7.02
N PHE A 130 4.24 -19.17 -7.98
CA PHE A 130 4.03 -18.54 -9.26
C PHE A 130 3.34 -17.17 -9.15
N GLN A 131 2.60 -16.88 -8.08
CA GLN A 131 1.90 -15.59 -7.87
C GLN A 131 2.70 -14.53 -7.09
N ARG A 132 3.87 -14.87 -6.53
CA ARG A 132 4.66 -13.96 -5.69
C ARG A 132 4.97 -12.62 -6.39
N PRO A 133 5.17 -11.51 -5.64
CA PRO A 133 5.57 -10.25 -6.26
C PRO A 133 6.81 -10.43 -7.15
N ARG A 134 6.80 -9.82 -8.34
CA ARG A 134 7.86 -9.90 -9.36
C ARG A 134 7.96 -11.25 -10.10
N SER A 135 7.05 -12.18 -9.89
CA SER A 135 6.93 -13.41 -10.70
C SER A 135 6.05 -13.19 -11.96
N PRO A 136 6.09 -14.10 -12.95
CA PRO A 136 5.17 -14.06 -14.10
C PRO A 136 3.68 -14.09 -13.70
N GLY A 137 3.31 -14.83 -12.66
CA GLY A 137 1.92 -14.93 -12.20
C GLY A 137 1.37 -13.69 -11.49
N SER A 138 2.23 -12.73 -11.13
CA SER A 138 1.80 -11.42 -10.64
C SER A 138 1.21 -10.53 -11.75
N HIS A 139 1.39 -10.89 -13.02
CA HIS A 139 0.93 -10.12 -14.16
C HIS A 139 -0.62 -9.99 -14.16
N PRO A 140 -1.18 -8.79 -14.38
CA PRO A 140 -2.62 -8.54 -14.23
C PRO A 140 -3.54 -9.42 -15.09
N LYS A 141 -3.05 -9.87 -16.26
CA LYS A 141 -3.81 -10.75 -17.18
C LYS A 141 -3.97 -12.20 -16.73
N VAL A 142 -3.05 -12.71 -15.92
CA VAL A 142 -3.05 -14.14 -15.50
C VAL A 142 -3.43 -14.30 -14.04
N ARG A 143 -3.18 -13.27 -13.22
CA ARG A 143 -3.46 -13.28 -11.78
C ARG A 143 -4.86 -13.78 -11.40
N PRO A 144 -5.97 -13.38 -12.07
CA PRO A 144 -7.30 -13.87 -11.71
C PRO A 144 -7.47 -15.38 -11.94
N GLU A 145 -6.81 -15.91 -12.98
CA GLU A 145 -6.81 -17.34 -13.31
C GLU A 145 -5.96 -18.15 -12.33
N VAL A 146 -4.83 -17.61 -11.86
CA VAL A 146 -4.02 -18.21 -10.80
C VAL A 146 -4.79 -18.26 -9.48
N CYS A 147 -5.46 -17.17 -9.09
CA CYS A 147 -6.33 -17.17 -7.91
C CYS A 147 -7.42 -18.25 -8.00
N LEU A 148 -8.07 -18.37 -9.17
CA LEU A 148 -9.12 -19.36 -9.38
C LEU A 148 -8.56 -20.80 -9.31
N TYR A 149 -7.35 -21.02 -9.81
CA TYR A 149 -6.66 -22.31 -9.66
C TYR A 149 -6.33 -22.63 -8.20
N LEU A 150 -5.91 -21.63 -7.41
CA LEU A 150 -5.68 -21.82 -5.97
C LEU A 150 -6.99 -22.23 -5.26
N CYS A 151 -8.12 -21.59 -5.59
CA CYS A 151 -9.44 -22.01 -5.10
C CYS A 151 -9.76 -23.47 -5.51
N HIS A 152 -9.44 -23.86 -6.74
CA HIS A 152 -9.65 -25.23 -7.23
C HIS A 152 -8.84 -26.27 -6.46
N VAL A 153 -7.55 -26.03 -6.23
CA VAL A 153 -6.70 -26.94 -5.45
C VAL A 153 -7.19 -27.02 -4.01
N LEU A 154 -7.55 -25.89 -3.39
CA LEU A 154 -8.11 -25.87 -2.04
C LEU A 154 -9.44 -26.64 -1.95
N ALA A 155 -10.30 -26.56 -2.96
CA ALA A 155 -11.55 -27.33 -3.01
C ALA A 155 -11.29 -28.85 -3.10
N LYS A 156 -10.24 -29.28 -3.82
CA LYS A 156 -9.81 -30.68 -3.83
C LYS A 156 -9.28 -31.14 -2.47
N ILE A 157 -8.44 -30.31 -1.83
CA ILE A 157 -7.92 -30.60 -0.48
C ILE A 157 -9.07 -30.70 0.52
N TRP A 158 -10.03 -29.78 0.45
CA TRP A 158 -11.24 -29.77 1.28
C TRP A 158 -12.01 -31.10 1.22
N VAL A 159 -12.22 -31.64 0.01
CA VAL A 159 -12.90 -32.93 -0.14
C VAL A 159 -12.08 -34.06 0.50
N HIS A 160 -10.76 -34.05 0.34
CA HIS A 160 -9.89 -35.04 0.97
C HIS A 160 -9.94 -34.95 2.51
N THR A 161 -9.91 -33.73 3.07
CA THR A 161 -10.01 -33.53 4.52
C THR A 161 -11.37 -33.92 5.06
N CYS A 162 -12.46 -33.55 4.40
CA CYS A 162 -13.81 -33.92 4.85
C CYS A 162 -14.14 -35.40 4.71
N ASN A 163 -13.55 -36.11 3.74
CA ASN A 163 -13.72 -37.56 3.62
C ASN A 163 -13.06 -38.33 4.78
N ASN A 164 -12.06 -37.73 5.43
CA ASN A 164 -11.28 -38.35 6.50
C ASN A 164 -11.69 -37.86 7.90
N ALA A 165 -12.55 -36.85 7.99
CA ALA A 165 -12.94 -36.20 9.24
C ALA A 165 -14.41 -36.44 9.58
N ASP A 166 -14.75 -36.34 10.86
CA ASP A 166 -16.14 -36.39 11.32
C ASP A 166 -16.96 -35.21 10.76
N GLU A 167 -18.27 -35.41 10.56
CA GLU A 167 -19.19 -34.43 9.94
C GLU A 167 -19.21 -33.07 10.66
N HIS A 168 -18.88 -33.05 11.96
CA HIS A 168 -18.81 -31.85 12.80
C HIS A 168 -17.38 -31.39 13.13
N SER A 169 -16.36 -31.97 12.49
CA SER A 169 -14.98 -31.56 12.72
C SER A 169 -14.74 -30.12 12.21
N PRO A 170 -14.12 -29.23 13.01
CA PRO A 170 -13.69 -27.91 12.54
C PRO A 170 -12.47 -28.00 11.59
N GLU A 171 -11.92 -29.20 11.40
CA GLU A 171 -10.77 -29.45 10.55
C GLU A 171 -11.07 -29.11 9.08
N GLY A 172 -10.25 -28.25 8.49
CA GLY A 172 -10.41 -27.81 7.10
C GLY A 172 -11.20 -26.50 6.93
N LEU A 173 -11.88 -25.96 7.96
CA LEU A 173 -12.61 -24.68 7.85
C LEU A 173 -11.71 -23.50 7.45
N TYR A 174 -10.42 -23.58 7.81
CA TYR A 174 -9.41 -22.63 7.34
C TYR A 174 -9.25 -22.61 5.81
N LEU A 175 -9.45 -23.75 5.13
CA LEU A 175 -9.43 -23.83 3.66
C LEU A 175 -10.55 -23.01 3.05
N VAL A 176 -11.73 -22.98 3.69
CA VAL A 176 -12.85 -22.14 3.26
C VAL A 176 -12.48 -20.66 3.34
N SER A 177 -11.84 -20.24 4.44
CA SER A 177 -11.35 -18.87 4.59
C SER A 177 -10.28 -18.50 3.56
N MET A 178 -9.38 -19.44 3.24
CA MET A 178 -8.39 -19.25 2.17
C MET A 178 -9.04 -19.10 0.80
N MET A 179 -10.03 -19.94 0.47
CA MET A 179 -10.79 -19.83 -0.79
C MET A 179 -11.51 -18.49 -0.88
N TRP A 180 -12.14 -18.05 0.21
CA TRP A 180 -12.82 -16.77 0.29
C TRP A 180 -11.86 -15.60 -0.03
N ASN A 181 -10.66 -15.61 0.55
CA ASN A 181 -9.64 -14.59 0.28
C ASN A 181 -9.25 -14.54 -1.21
N TRP A 182 -9.03 -15.70 -1.85
CA TRP A 182 -8.70 -15.75 -3.27
C TRP A 182 -9.84 -15.29 -4.17
N LEU A 183 -11.08 -15.61 -3.82
CA LEU A 183 -12.27 -15.11 -4.52
C LEU A 183 -12.42 -13.58 -4.40
N GLN A 184 -12.14 -13.00 -3.22
CA GLN A 184 -12.05 -11.54 -3.08
C GLN A 184 -10.90 -10.95 -3.91
N ALA A 185 -9.76 -11.62 -4.00
CA ALA A 185 -8.66 -11.15 -4.84
C ALA A 185 -9.04 -11.13 -6.33
N ILE A 186 -9.89 -12.05 -6.79
CA ILE A 186 -10.44 -12.07 -8.15
C ILE A 186 -11.36 -10.85 -8.37
N SER A 187 -12.27 -10.55 -7.44
CA SER A 187 -13.16 -9.38 -7.61
C SER A 187 -12.40 -8.06 -7.71
N ARG A 188 -11.27 -7.94 -7.01
CA ARG A 188 -10.36 -6.78 -7.07
C ARG A 188 -9.50 -6.71 -8.34
N SER A 189 -9.42 -7.77 -9.14
CA SER A 189 -8.37 -7.94 -10.17
C SER A 189 -8.63 -7.24 -11.52
N GLY A 190 -9.82 -6.70 -11.78
CA GLY A 190 -10.15 -5.86 -12.95
C GLY A 190 -10.06 -6.50 -14.35
N ASN A 191 -9.30 -7.58 -14.53
CA ASN A 191 -9.00 -8.21 -15.83
C ASN A 191 -9.56 -9.64 -15.91
N CYS A 192 -10.81 -9.83 -15.50
CA CYS A 192 -11.45 -11.14 -15.54
C CYS A 192 -12.02 -11.45 -16.94
N THR A 193 -11.88 -12.70 -17.37
CA THR A 193 -12.65 -13.23 -18.51
C THR A 193 -14.04 -13.67 -18.03
N PRO A 194 -15.05 -13.74 -18.91
CA PRO A 194 -16.38 -14.22 -18.54
C PRO A 194 -16.40 -15.63 -17.93
N ASN A 195 -15.47 -16.50 -18.35
CA ASN A 195 -15.36 -17.85 -17.79
C ASN A 195 -14.85 -17.81 -16.34
N ILE A 196 -13.84 -16.99 -16.05
CA ILE A 196 -13.34 -16.80 -14.68
C ILE A 196 -14.44 -16.21 -13.80
N ALA A 197 -15.13 -15.18 -14.28
CA ALA A 197 -16.20 -14.53 -13.53
C ALA A 197 -17.37 -15.48 -13.23
N LYS A 198 -17.81 -16.26 -14.24
CA LYS A 198 -18.85 -17.28 -14.07
C LYS A 198 -18.45 -18.31 -13.00
N THR A 199 -17.29 -18.93 -13.15
CA THR A 199 -16.83 -19.98 -12.22
C THR A 199 -16.58 -19.43 -10.80
N ALA A 200 -16.01 -18.24 -10.66
CA ALA A 200 -15.81 -17.61 -9.36
C ALA A 200 -17.14 -17.30 -8.66
N ARG A 201 -18.17 -16.84 -9.39
CA ARG A 201 -19.52 -16.64 -8.86
C ARG A 201 -20.16 -17.98 -8.44
N GLU A 202 -20.01 -19.04 -9.23
CA GLU A 202 -20.50 -20.38 -8.89
C GLU A 202 -19.84 -20.92 -7.61
N MET A 203 -18.52 -20.74 -7.45
CA MET A 203 -17.82 -21.09 -6.21
C MET A 203 -18.29 -20.25 -5.03
N ALA A 204 -18.49 -18.95 -5.22
CA ALA A 204 -18.99 -18.07 -4.17
C ALA A 204 -20.38 -18.50 -3.68
N VAL A 205 -21.27 -18.89 -4.59
CA VAL A 205 -22.58 -19.46 -4.24
C VAL A 205 -22.42 -20.77 -3.49
N ALA A 206 -21.54 -21.67 -3.92
CA ALA A 206 -21.30 -22.94 -3.23
C ALA A 206 -20.71 -22.77 -1.82
N LEU A 207 -19.98 -21.68 -1.58
CA LEU A 207 -19.45 -21.28 -0.28
C LEU A 207 -20.41 -20.41 0.55
N SER A 208 -21.64 -20.17 0.07
CA SER A 208 -22.62 -19.26 0.70
C SER A 208 -22.09 -17.84 0.92
N MET A 209 -21.18 -17.37 0.06
CA MET A 209 -20.65 -16.01 0.16
C MET A 209 -21.65 -14.95 -0.32
N SER A 210 -21.46 -13.71 0.12
CA SER A 210 -22.13 -12.57 -0.51
C SER A 210 -21.72 -12.45 -1.99
N GLN A 211 -22.59 -11.84 -2.79
CA GLN A 211 -22.38 -11.72 -4.23
C GLN A 211 -21.05 -11.02 -4.54
N LEU A 212 -20.20 -11.68 -5.34
CA LEU A 212 -18.95 -11.11 -5.82
C LEU A 212 -19.21 -10.19 -7.01
N ASN A 213 -18.90 -8.91 -6.84
CA ASN A 213 -18.89 -7.93 -7.93
C ASN A 213 -17.61 -8.10 -8.75
N ILE A 214 -17.69 -8.83 -9.86
CA ILE A 214 -16.55 -9.09 -10.76
C ILE A 214 -16.81 -8.36 -12.08
N VAL A 215 -15.87 -7.50 -12.47
CA VAL A 215 -15.88 -6.78 -13.75
C VAL A 215 -15.23 -7.63 -14.84
N GLU A 216 -15.92 -7.78 -15.98
CA GLU A 216 -15.51 -8.60 -17.12
C GLU A 216 -14.93 -7.71 -18.23
N ASN A 217 -13.61 -7.57 -18.27
CA ASN A 217 -12.91 -6.66 -19.21
C ASN A 217 -12.04 -7.37 -20.26
N GLU A 218 -11.88 -8.70 -20.15
CA GLU A 218 -11.06 -9.49 -21.08
C GLU A 218 -11.94 -10.42 -21.94
N PRO A 219 -11.52 -10.76 -23.18
CA PRO A 219 -12.30 -11.61 -24.07
C PRO A 219 -12.44 -13.03 -23.51
N ARG A 220 -13.46 -13.75 -24.00
CA ARG A 220 -13.70 -15.15 -23.63
C ARG A 220 -12.50 -16.02 -24.01
N ARG A 221 -12.01 -16.80 -23.05
CA ARG A 221 -10.94 -17.78 -23.24
C ARG A 221 -11.20 -19.02 -22.40
N LYS A 222 -10.88 -20.19 -22.94
CA LYS A 222 -10.95 -21.46 -22.22
C LYS A 222 -9.87 -21.52 -21.14
N LEU A 223 -10.26 -21.99 -19.95
CA LEU A 223 -9.32 -22.23 -18.84
C LEU A 223 -8.51 -23.51 -19.11
N PRO A 224 -7.23 -23.58 -18.69
CA PRO A 224 -6.37 -24.75 -18.85
C PRO A 224 -6.66 -25.84 -17.82
N PHE A 225 -7.56 -25.58 -16.86
CA PHE A 225 -8.02 -26.51 -15.84
C PHE A 225 -9.55 -26.45 -15.72
N SER A 226 -10.15 -27.49 -15.15
CA SER A 226 -11.59 -27.56 -14.87
C SER A 226 -11.87 -27.42 -13.39
N VAL A 227 -12.54 -26.34 -13.00
CA VAL A 227 -13.01 -26.13 -11.62
C VAL A 227 -14.34 -26.83 -11.42
N MET A 228 -14.52 -27.47 -10.27
CA MET A 228 -15.74 -28.17 -9.92
C MET A 228 -16.38 -27.54 -8.67
N PRO A 229 -17.22 -26.48 -8.80
CA PRO A 229 -17.91 -25.87 -7.67
C PRO A 229 -18.74 -26.86 -6.85
N GLY A 230 -19.24 -27.93 -7.47
CA GLY A 230 -20.00 -29.00 -6.81
C GLY A 230 -19.24 -29.75 -5.70
N LEU A 231 -17.90 -29.66 -5.66
CA LEU A 231 -17.10 -30.21 -4.56
C LEU A 231 -17.39 -29.50 -3.21
N LEU A 232 -17.92 -28.28 -3.26
CA LEU A 232 -18.16 -27.43 -2.09
C LEU A 232 -19.60 -27.49 -1.58
N LYS A 233 -20.45 -28.35 -2.16
CA LYS A 233 -21.89 -28.45 -1.85
C LYS A 233 -22.23 -28.68 -0.36
N ASN A 234 -21.30 -29.24 0.40
CA ASN A 234 -21.50 -29.52 1.82
C ASN A 234 -21.12 -28.34 2.71
N VAL A 235 -20.29 -27.40 2.26
CA VAL A 235 -19.78 -26.26 3.05
C VAL A 235 -20.90 -25.50 3.78
N PRO A 236 -22.06 -25.21 3.16
CA PRO A 236 -23.15 -24.51 3.84
C PRO A 236 -23.75 -25.27 5.04
N LYS A 237 -23.56 -26.60 5.11
CA LYS A 237 -23.98 -27.41 6.27
C LYS A 237 -23.02 -27.29 7.44
N GLN A 238 -21.74 -27.02 7.17
CA GLN A 238 -20.69 -26.92 8.19
C GLN A 238 -20.43 -25.47 8.62
N VAL A 239 -20.68 -24.51 7.73
CA VAL A 239 -20.50 -23.08 8.00
C VAL A 239 -21.86 -22.43 8.22
N HIS A 240 -22.26 -22.29 9.48
CA HIS A 240 -23.52 -21.65 9.85
C HIS A 240 -23.44 -20.12 9.89
N ASP A 241 -22.31 -19.56 10.35
CA ASP A 241 -22.07 -18.11 10.36
C ASP A 241 -20.70 -17.78 9.74
N HIS A 242 -20.74 -17.16 8.57
CA HIS A 242 -19.54 -16.74 7.84
C HIS A 242 -18.70 -15.70 8.60
N ARG A 243 -19.31 -14.91 9.50
CA ARG A 243 -18.57 -13.93 10.33
C ARG A 243 -17.70 -14.65 11.35
N ILE A 244 -18.23 -15.70 11.97
CA ILE A 244 -17.47 -16.53 12.91
C ILE A 244 -16.34 -17.24 12.18
N LEU A 245 -16.61 -17.85 11.02
CA LEU A 245 -15.59 -18.47 10.18
C LEU A 245 -14.44 -17.49 9.87
N GLN A 246 -14.78 -16.25 9.48
CA GLN A 246 -13.80 -15.21 9.19
C GLN A 246 -13.02 -14.81 10.44
N LEU A 247 -13.66 -14.67 11.60
CA LEU A 247 -12.98 -14.30 12.85
C LEU A 247 -12.02 -15.40 13.33
N GLU A 248 -12.40 -16.67 13.21
CA GLU A 248 -11.61 -17.81 13.68
C GLU A 248 -10.47 -18.18 12.73
N HIS A 249 -10.70 -18.09 11.42
CA HIS A 249 -9.77 -18.60 10.42
C HIS A 249 -9.33 -17.58 9.37
N GLY A 250 -10.00 -16.43 9.29
CA GLY A 250 -9.73 -15.38 8.31
C GLY A 250 -8.75 -14.29 8.76
N GLY A 251 -8.27 -14.32 10.01
CA GLY A 251 -7.46 -13.25 10.60
C GLY A 251 -6.28 -12.73 9.76
N PRO A 252 -5.47 -13.59 9.09
CA PRO A 252 -4.40 -13.15 8.20
C PRO A 252 -4.86 -12.48 6.90
N TYR A 253 -6.12 -12.69 6.50
CA TYR A 253 -6.69 -12.24 5.23
C TYR A 253 -7.67 -11.08 5.38
N MET A 254 -8.06 -10.74 6.63
CA MET A 254 -8.94 -9.62 6.88
C MET A 254 -8.30 -8.31 6.47
N ASP A 255 -9.07 -7.52 5.71
CA ASP A 255 -8.68 -6.17 5.37
C ASP A 255 -8.64 -5.31 6.62
N ARG A 256 -7.50 -4.66 6.86
CA ARG A 256 -7.29 -3.76 7.99
C ARG A 256 -7.27 -2.30 7.56
N GLN A 257 -7.42 -2.04 6.27
CA GLN A 257 -7.44 -0.71 5.67
C GLN A 257 -8.85 -0.11 5.80
N PHE A 258 -8.94 1.13 6.28
CA PHE A 258 -10.20 1.85 6.40
C PHE A 258 -10.29 2.93 5.33
N ASN A 259 -10.54 2.51 4.08
CA ASN A 259 -10.54 3.36 2.89
C ASN A 259 -9.20 4.10 2.70
N SER A 260 -8.10 3.37 2.85
CA SER A 260 -6.75 3.89 2.60
C SER A 260 -6.61 4.34 1.14
N GLN A 261 -5.97 5.48 0.93
CA GLN A 261 -5.70 6.06 -0.39
C GLN A 261 -4.33 6.75 -0.36
N PRO A 262 -3.63 6.87 -1.50
CA PRO A 262 -2.41 7.65 -1.58
C PRO A 262 -2.63 9.12 -1.19
N ASP A 263 -1.74 9.67 -0.36
CA ASP A 263 -1.75 11.08 0.04
C ASP A 263 -0.31 11.62 -0.07
N ALA A 264 -0.13 12.77 -0.72
CA ALA A 264 1.20 13.33 -1.01
C ALA A 264 1.97 13.77 0.23
N ARG A 265 1.29 13.99 1.37
CA ARG A 265 1.91 14.43 2.63
C ARG A 265 2.70 13.31 3.31
N VAL A 266 2.44 12.05 2.97
CA VAL A 266 2.97 10.88 3.68
C VAL A 266 3.43 9.79 2.70
N SER A 267 4.34 8.93 3.15
CA SER A 267 4.95 7.88 2.30
C SER A 267 4.18 6.57 2.24
N PHE A 268 3.00 6.51 2.86
CA PHE A 268 2.09 5.35 2.85
C PHE A 268 0.69 5.79 2.45
N GLU A 269 -0.26 4.85 2.40
CA GLU A 269 -1.67 5.13 2.12
C GLU A 269 -2.42 5.33 3.44
N PRO A 270 -2.65 6.57 3.91
CA PRO A 270 -3.40 6.83 5.12
C PRO A 270 -4.87 6.47 4.97
N ASP A 271 -5.49 6.00 6.05
CA ASP A 271 -6.93 5.78 6.14
C ASP A 271 -7.72 7.08 5.95
N ALA A 272 -9.01 6.97 5.62
CA ALA A 272 -9.86 8.15 5.41
C ALA A 272 -9.83 9.11 6.61
N TRP A 273 -10.02 8.60 7.82
CA TRP A 273 -9.98 9.43 9.04
C TRP A 273 -8.61 10.06 9.29
N GLN A 274 -7.52 9.40 8.87
CA GLN A 274 -6.17 9.96 9.00
C GLN A 274 -6.00 11.15 8.05
N ARG A 275 -6.53 11.05 6.81
CA ARG A 275 -6.53 12.17 5.85
C ARG A 275 -7.36 13.34 6.37
N ASP A 276 -8.54 13.08 6.93
CA ASP A 276 -9.39 14.12 7.54
C ASP A 276 -8.63 14.85 8.67
N VAL A 277 -7.90 14.10 9.50
CA VAL A 277 -7.06 14.69 10.55
C VAL A 277 -5.93 15.55 9.97
N LEU A 278 -5.26 15.09 8.92
CA LEU A 278 -4.23 15.89 8.24
C LEU A 278 -4.81 17.19 7.65
N ASP A 279 -5.99 17.12 7.03
CA ASP A 279 -6.68 18.28 6.46
C ASP A 279 -7.02 19.32 7.52
N SER A 280 -7.57 18.91 8.66
CA SER A 280 -7.85 19.81 9.78
C SER A 280 -6.58 20.37 10.43
N ILE A 281 -5.48 19.61 10.50
CA ILE A 281 -4.17 20.13 10.93
C ILE A 281 -3.69 21.22 9.98
N ASP A 282 -3.83 21.01 8.67
CA ASP A 282 -3.47 22.00 7.65
C ASP A 282 -4.32 23.27 7.74
N ALA A 283 -5.60 23.13 8.08
CA ALA A 283 -6.52 24.22 8.35
C ALA A 283 -6.31 24.91 9.72
N ASN A 284 -5.34 24.47 10.52
CA ASN A 284 -5.09 24.95 11.89
C ASN A 284 -6.30 24.84 12.83
N GLU A 285 -7.07 23.76 12.68
CA GLU A 285 -8.22 23.46 13.53
C GLU A 285 -7.83 22.65 14.78
N SER A 286 -8.67 22.71 15.82
CA SER A 286 -8.51 21.86 17.01
C SER A 286 -9.25 20.53 16.81
N LEU A 287 -8.61 19.43 17.18
CA LEU A 287 -9.07 18.08 16.86
C LEU A 287 -9.09 17.19 18.11
N LEU A 288 -10.10 16.32 18.19
CA LEU A 288 -10.16 15.23 19.17
C LEU A 288 -10.28 13.90 18.43
N VAL A 289 -9.25 13.06 18.53
CA VAL A 289 -9.15 11.81 17.78
C VAL A 289 -9.32 10.61 18.70
N PHE A 290 -10.35 9.80 18.44
CA PHE A 290 -10.57 8.51 19.10
C PHE A 290 -10.18 7.37 18.17
N ALA A 291 -9.06 6.70 18.45
CA ALA A 291 -8.63 5.55 17.66
C ALA A 291 -7.95 4.49 18.55
N PRO A 292 -8.07 3.18 18.24
CA PRO A 292 -7.45 2.12 19.04
C PRO A 292 -5.92 2.14 18.98
N THR A 293 -5.26 1.46 19.93
CA THR A 293 -3.80 1.23 19.88
C THR A 293 -3.45 0.53 18.57
N SER A 294 -2.31 0.88 17.97
CA SER A 294 -1.86 0.48 16.62
C SER A 294 -2.53 1.16 15.41
N ALA A 295 -3.58 1.98 15.58
CA ALA A 295 -4.18 2.74 14.48
C ALA A 295 -3.30 3.87 13.90
N GLY A 296 -2.07 4.04 14.38
CA GLY A 296 -1.15 5.07 13.86
C GLY A 296 -1.34 6.48 14.43
N LYS A 297 -1.99 6.65 15.59
CA LYS A 297 -2.12 7.98 16.25
C LYS A 297 -0.78 8.70 16.45
N THR A 298 0.26 7.96 16.85
CA THR A 298 1.60 8.52 17.04
C THR A 298 2.19 9.05 15.74
N PHE A 299 1.88 8.42 14.60
CA PHE A 299 2.36 8.89 13.31
C PHE A 299 1.88 10.31 12.99
N ILE A 300 0.61 10.61 13.29
CA ILE A 300 0.02 11.94 13.09
C ILE A 300 0.80 13.01 13.87
N SER A 301 1.30 12.68 15.07
CA SER A 301 2.08 13.63 15.86
C SER A 301 3.40 14.04 15.18
N PHE A 302 4.05 13.11 14.46
CA PHE A 302 5.27 13.43 13.70
C PHE A 302 4.98 14.35 12.52
N TYR A 303 3.82 14.21 11.89
CA TYR A 303 3.40 15.13 10.84
C TYR A 303 3.23 16.56 11.36
N VAL A 304 2.54 16.73 12.50
CA VAL A 304 2.38 18.06 13.15
C VAL A 304 3.74 18.66 13.51
N MET A 305 4.64 17.84 14.08
CA MET A 305 6.01 18.25 14.40
C MET A 305 6.77 18.74 13.17
N LYS A 306 6.72 17.98 12.09
CA LYS A 306 7.36 18.36 10.82
C LYS A 306 6.80 19.68 10.29
N LYS A 307 5.48 19.81 10.21
CA LYS A 307 4.80 21.03 9.72
C LYS A 307 5.26 22.29 10.47
N ILE A 308 5.22 22.27 11.80
CA ILE A 308 5.63 23.42 12.63
C ILE A 308 7.12 23.74 12.44
N LEU A 309 7.97 22.72 12.31
CA LEU A 309 9.40 22.90 12.10
C LEU A 309 9.74 23.46 10.71
N GLU A 310 8.92 23.17 9.69
CA GLU A 310 9.04 23.70 8.32
C GLU A 310 8.50 25.13 8.18
N GLU A 311 7.46 25.48 8.95
CA GLU A 311 6.81 26.79 8.92
C GLU A 311 7.64 27.90 9.58
N SER A 312 8.35 27.60 10.68
CA SER A 312 9.06 28.63 11.45
C SER A 312 10.28 28.09 12.19
N ASP A 313 11.33 28.93 12.31
CA ASP A 313 12.49 28.68 13.19
C ASP A 313 12.14 28.92 14.66
N ASP A 314 11.12 29.74 14.95
CA ASP A 314 10.68 30.12 16.30
C ASP A 314 9.43 29.35 16.78
N GLY A 315 8.88 28.46 15.94
CA GLY A 315 7.70 27.67 16.27
C GLY A 315 7.96 26.72 17.45
N VAL A 316 7.05 26.70 18.42
CA VAL A 316 7.15 25.80 19.59
C VAL A 316 6.01 24.78 19.55
N LEU A 317 6.36 23.50 19.52
CA LEU A 317 5.43 22.40 19.72
C LEU A 317 5.61 21.80 21.11
N VAL A 318 4.50 21.57 21.81
CA VAL A 318 4.47 20.89 23.10
C VAL A 318 3.78 19.54 22.93
N TYR A 319 4.54 18.45 23.11
CA TYR A 319 4.00 17.10 23.14
C TYR A 319 3.85 16.62 24.58
N VAL A 320 2.65 16.17 24.95
CA VAL A 320 2.34 15.68 26.29
C VAL A 320 1.95 14.21 26.22
N ALA A 321 2.57 13.39 27.06
CA ALA A 321 2.29 11.97 27.20
C ALA A 321 2.19 11.58 28.68
N PRO A 322 1.42 10.53 29.03
CA PRO A 322 1.15 10.16 30.42
C PRO A 322 2.37 9.64 31.19
N THR A 323 3.42 9.15 30.50
CA THR A 323 4.60 8.56 31.15
C THR A 323 5.90 9.09 30.56
N LYS A 324 6.93 9.19 31.41
CA LYS A 324 8.28 9.61 31.00
C LYS A 324 8.91 8.64 29.99
N ALA A 325 8.63 7.34 30.10
CA ALA A 325 9.12 6.34 29.16
C ALA A 325 8.61 6.62 27.74
N LEU A 326 7.31 6.94 27.59
CA LEU A 326 6.74 7.26 26.29
C LEU A 326 7.29 8.58 25.74
N VAL A 327 7.49 9.59 26.58
CA VAL A 327 8.16 10.85 26.17
C VAL A 327 9.57 10.57 25.63
N ASN A 328 10.36 9.77 26.35
CA ASN A 328 11.71 9.43 25.92
C ASN A 328 11.72 8.64 24.61
N GLN A 329 10.77 7.72 24.40
CA GLN A 329 10.65 6.97 23.16
C GLN A 329 10.36 7.90 21.97
N ILE A 330 9.39 8.80 22.12
CA ILE A 330 9.05 9.76 21.06
C ILE A 330 10.22 10.71 20.79
N ALA A 331 10.92 11.20 21.83
CA ALA A 331 12.11 12.04 21.65
C ALA A 331 13.21 11.33 20.85
N ALA A 332 13.45 10.05 21.13
CA ALA A 332 14.40 9.23 20.39
C ALA A 332 13.95 8.97 18.94
N GLU A 333 12.66 8.74 18.71
CA GLU A 333 12.12 8.60 17.34
C GLU A 333 12.20 9.91 16.53
N ILE A 334 11.98 11.08 17.15
CA ILE A 334 12.17 12.38 16.50
C ILE A 334 13.64 12.55 16.11
N GLU A 335 14.55 12.30 17.04
CA GLU A 335 16.00 12.43 16.81
C GLU A 335 16.51 11.45 15.74
N ALA A 336 15.88 10.28 15.61
CA ALA A 336 16.19 9.33 14.55
C ALA A 336 15.67 9.76 13.17
N ARG A 337 14.53 10.47 13.12
CA ARG A 337 13.80 10.79 11.89
C ARG A 337 14.17 12.15 11.30
N PHE A 338 14.37 13.17 12.13
CA PHE A 338 14.46 14.56 11.68
C PHE A 338 15.78 15.20 12.11
N SER A 339 16.28 16.12 11.29
CA SER A 339 17.35 17.05 11.64
C SER A 339 16.95 18.44 11.15
N LYS A 340 17.16 19.51 11.93
CA LYS A 340 16.80 20.87 11.52
C LYS A 340 18.04 21.72 11.28
N GLN A 341 18.10 22.38 10.12
CA GLN A 341 19.13 23.37 9.80
C GLN A 341 18.56 24.78 10.00
N TYR A 342 19.10 25.50 10.97
CA TYR A 342 18.72 26.88 11.25
C TYR A 342 19.55 27.85 10.41
N LYS A 343 18.91 28.88 9.82
CA LYS A 343 19.59 29.87 8.96
C LYS A 343 20.68 30.69 9.68
N ASN A 344 20.65 30.74 11.01
CA ASN A 344 21.55 31.55 11.82
C ASN A 344 22.79 30.80 12.36
N GLN A 345 23.11 29.61 11.85
CA GLN A 345 24.37 28.93 12.22
C GLN A 345 25.55 29.40 11.35
N GLN A 346 25.94 30.66 11.53
CA GLN A 346 27.34 31.07 11.34
C GLN A 346 27.97 31.15 12.74
N GLY A 347 28.89 30.24 13.04
CA GLY A 347 29.65 30.22 14.29
C GLY A 347 29.97 28.83 14.77
#